data_AF-A0A925DVI6-F1
#
_entry.id   AF-A0A925DVI6-F1
#
_cell.length_a   1.000
_cell.length_b   1.000
_cell.length_c   1.000
_cell.angle_alpha   90.00
_cell.angle_beta   90.00
_cell.angle_gamma   90.00
#
_symmetry.space_group_name_H-M   'P 1'
#
loop_
_entity.id
_entity.type
_entity.pdbx_description
1 polymer ?
#
loop_
_entity_poly.entity_id
_entity_poly.type
_entity_poly.pdbx_seq_one_letter_code
_entity_poly.pdbx_strand_id
1 'polypeptide(L)'
;MQNEIKHQLKQFVSEFQTWLQKTYPGKKLYEDFTDDEGYPNWNPIEFLFGELLKENKLSKLDDEDRRHLLYLIARNNEGGRMLAHFSNNDELSNLGKLSKEDFIVLSRTVSKLSQPEYRDAQDQFAALFEKFDSLTGEIQEILLEFFMSGQEYTSRRALCSLAKLNYPETGSLVEAYWTRPVDDEEHKKMACLFVIDEYLDDFDMLQKYIALCKEDDGPYLHNCINELINNQRRKPRLRAIKKHISEKNLSRIQNNQKWYFVFYKLRDWKIPFEMKTLLSQEIKTGSVAKLENKSVLTDGQEYFTEFYEIEFLTVHKTAQLTGYLERSNIEFIEAENEIKIPAYR
;
A
#
# COMPACT_ATOMS: atom_id res chain seq x y z
N MET A 1 -22.67 30.13 17.90
CA MET A 1 -22.29 28.72 17.69
C MET A 1 -22.69 28.16 16.32
N GLN A 2 -23.93 27.72 16.01
CA GLN A 2 -24.22 27.17 14.66
C GLN A 2 -24.12 28.23 13.55
N ASN A 3 -24.72 29.42 13.76
CA ASN A 3 -24.56 30.57 12.85
C ASN A 3 -23.10 31.08 12.75
N GLU A 4 -22.27 30.77 13.74
CA GLU A 4 -20.87 31.23 13.81
C GLU A 4 -19.96 30.29 13.03
N ILE A 5 -20.17 28.97 13.14
CA ILE A 5 -19.51 27.96 12.30
C ILE A 5 -19.88 28.15 10.82
N LYS A 6 -21.17 28.37 10.54
CA LYS A 6 -21.65 28.67 9.18
C LYS A 6 -20.94 29.87 8.56
N HIS A 7 -20.81 30.95 9.32
CA HIS A 7 -20.12 32.14 8.86
C HIS A 7 -18.63 31.86 8.59
N GLN A 8 -17.97 31.10 9.47
CA GLN A 8 -16.55 30.79 9.35
C GLN A 8 -16.22 29.90 8.15
N LEU A 9 -16.93 28.78 7.93
CA LEU A 9 -16.65 27.88 6.81
C LEU A 9 -16.83 28.59 5.46
N LYS A 10 -17.92 29.34 5.31
CA LYS A 10 -18.17 30.14 4.10
C LYS A 10 -17.09 31.21 3.89
N GLN A 11 -16.67 31.88 4.97
CA GLN A 11 -15.59 32.86 4.91
C GLN A 11 -14.27 32.22 4.47
N PHE A 12 -13.89 31.07 5.04
CA PHE A 12 -12.67 30.35 4.65
C PHE A 12 -12.69 29.95 3.19
N VAL A 13 -13.81 29.42 2.67
CA VAL A 13 -13.94 29.10 1.24
C VAL A 13 -13.77 30.36 0.39
N SER A 14 -14.43 31.46 0.75
CA SER A 14 -14.33 32.72 0.01
C SER A 14 -12.92 33.31 0.02
N GLU A 15 -12.23 33.27 1.16
CA GLU A 15 -10.86 33.75 1.32
C GLU A 15 -9.87 32.89 0.54
N PHE A 16 -10.03 31.56 0.58
CA PHE A 16 -9.22 30.64 -0.19
C PHE A 16 -9.39 30.86 -1.70
N GLN A 17 -10.63 30.97 -2.18
CA GLN A 17 -10.91 31.25 -3.59
C GLN A 17 -10.34 32.61 -4.03
N THR A 18 -10.45 33.63 -3.18
CA THR A 18 -9.87 34.96 -3.45
C THR A 18 -8.35 34.90 -3.54
N TRP A 19 -7.71 34.17 -2.62
CA TRP A 19 -6.27 33.96 -2.65
C TRP A 19 -5.85 33.20 -3.93
N LEU A 20 -6.54 32.12 -4.28
CA LEU A 20 -6.26 31.36 -5.49
C LEU A 20 -6.32 32.22 -6.75
N GLN A 21 -7.38 33.02 -6.91
CA GLN A 21 -7.54 33.93 -8.06
C GLN A 21 -6.42 34.97 -8.14
N LYS A 22 -5.94 35.44 -6.99
CA LYS A 22 -4.86 36.43 -6.91
C LYS A 22 -3.49 35.80 -7.19
N THR A 23 -3.24 34.60 -6.67
CA THR A 23 -1.95 33.90 -6.79
C THR A 23 -1.78 33.27 -8.17
N TYR A 24 -2.88 32.79 -8.77
CA TYR A 24 -2.90 32.10 -10.06
C TYR A 24 -3.90 32.72 -11.03
N PRO A 25 -3.67 33.97 -11.48
CA PRO A 25 -4.60 34.65 -12.37
C PRO A 25 -4.72 33.91 -13.71
N GLY A 26 -5.96 33.67 -14.15
CA GLY A 26 -6.25 33.03 -15.44
C GLY A 26 -6.14 31.50 -15.45
N LYS A 27 -5.70 30.87 -14.35
CA LYS A 27 -5.79 29.41 -14.22
C LYS A 27 -7.21 28.97 -13.93
N LYS A 28 -7.61 27.84 -14.52
CA LYS A 28 -8.81 27.13 -14.11
C LYS A 28 -8.47 26.35 -12.84
N LEU A 29 -9.05 26.80 -11.72
CA LEU A 29 -8.71 26.36 -10.37
C LEU A 29 -8.76 24.84 -10.11
N TYR A 30 -9.40 24.06 -10.98
CA TYR A 30 -9.61 22.61 -10.81
C TYR A 30 -9.07 21.77 -11.98
N GLU A 31 -8.49 22.41 -12.99
CA GLU A 31 -7.87 21.75 -14.14
C GLU A 31 -6.34 21.96 -14.16
N ASP A 32 -5.87 23.08 -13.58
CA ASP A 32 -4.46 23.43 -13.55
C ASP A 32 -3.85 23.11 -12.18
N PHE A 33 -2.63 22.55 -12.17
CA PHE A 33 -1.86 22.38 -10.94
C PHE A 33 -1.67 23.73 -10.22
N THR A 34 -2.19 23.82 -8.99
CA THR A 34 -2.02 24.92 -8.06
C THR A 34 -1.34 24.39 -6.79
N ASP A 35 -0.40 25.14 -6.24
CA ASP A 35 0.21 24.81 -4.94
C ASP A 35 -0.72 25.32 -3.84
N ASP A 36 -1.74 24.52 -3.54
CA ASP A 36 -2.75 24.83 -2.54
C ASP A 36 -2.17 24.82 -1.13
N GLU A 37 -1.12 24.02 -0.89
CA GLU A 37 -0.40 23.98 0.40
C GLU A 37 0.18 25.34 0.78
N GLY A 38 0.55 26.14 -0.23
CA GLY A 38 1.02 27.51 -0.09
C GLY A 38 -0.01 28.50 0.48
N TYR A 39 -1.28 28.11 0.67
CA TYR A 39 -2.28 28.99 1.25
C TYR A 39 -1.94 29.35 2.72
N PRO A 40 -1.74 30.65 3.05
CA PRO A 40 -1.21 31.05 4.35
C PRO A 40 -2.16 30.80 5.54
N ASN A 41 -3.46 30.62 5.29
CA ASN A 41 -4.48 30.50 6.34
C ASN A 41 -5.01 29.07 6.50
N TRP A 42 -4.21 28.05 6.20
CA TRP A 42 -4.57 26.66 6.53
C TRP A 42 -4.73 26.44 8.04
N ASN A 43 -3.88 27.02 8.88
CA ASN A 43 -3.90 26.77 10.34
C ASN A 43 -5.26 27.10 10.99
N PRO A 44 -5.92 28.25 10.72
CA PRO A 44 -7.29 28.49 11.21
C PRO A 44 -8.33 27.47 10.75
N ILE A 45 -8.24 26.99 9.50
CA ILE A 45 -9.16 25.98 8.94
C ILE A 45 -8.97 24.65 9.66
N GLU A 46 -7.72 24.21 9.78
CA GLU A 46 -7.34 22.98 10.48
C GLU A 46 -7.78 23.03 11.95
N PHE A 47 -7.58 24.17 12.62
CA PHE A 47 -8.04 24.40 13.99
C PHE A 47 -9.55 24.27 14.13
N LEU A 48 -10.33 24.92 13.24
CA LEU A 48 -11.79 24.81 13.25
C LEU A 48 -12.23 23.35 13.07
N PHE A 49 -11.63 22.63 12.12
CA PHE A 49 -11.96 21.23 11.90
C PHE A 49 -11.65 20.37 13.13
N GLY A 50 -10.48 20.55 13.76
CA GLY A 50 -10.14 19.87 15.00
C GLY A 50 -11.13 20.15 16.14
N GLU A 51 -11.61 21.38 16.28
CA GLU A 51 -12.65 21.72 17.27
C GLU A 51 -14.01 21.09 16.91
N LEU A 52 -14.40 21.06 15.63
CA LEU A 52 -15.62 20.36 15.19
C LEU A 52 -15.59 18.86 15.53
N LEU A 53 -14.43 18.22 15.38
CA LEU A 53 -14.22 16.82 15.76
C LEU A 53 -14.31 16.64 17.28
N LYS A 54 -13.55 17.43 18.03
CA LYS A 54 -13.48 17.36 19.50
C LYS A 54 -14.83 17.59 20.17
N GLU A 55 -15.64 18.49 19.61
CA GLU A 55 -16.97 18.81 20.15
C GLU A 55 -18.11 17.97 19.54
N ASN A 56 -17.80 17.01 18.66
CA ASN A 56 -18.76 16.16 17.96
C ASN A 56 -19.87 16.99 17.25
N LYS A 57 -19.46 18.03 16.52
CA LYS A 57 -20.35 19.01 15.88
C LYS A 57 -20.52 18.80 14.37
N LEU A 58 -19.84 17.82 13.76
CA LEU A 58 -19.98 17.54 12.32
C LEU A 58 -21.41 17.18 11.93
N SER A 59 -22.10 16.38 12.74
CA SER A 59 -23.53 16.06 12.57
C SER A 59 -24.48 17.27 12.63
N LYS A 60 -24.02 18.44 13.11
CA LYS A 60 -24.81 19.67 13.20
C LYS A 60 -24.63 20.61 12.00
N LEU A 61 -23.72 20.28 11.08
CA LEU A 61 -23.53 21.06 9.87
C LEU A 61 -24.73 20.85 8.94
N ASP A 62 -25.27 21.95 8.41
CA ASP A 62 -26.26 21.87 7.33
C ASP A 62 -25.60 21.38 6.02
N ASP A 63 -26.38 21.21 4.96
CA ASP A 63 -25.84 20.72 3.67
C ASP A 63 -24.85 21.72 3.04
N GLU A 64 -25.04 23.03 3.24
CA GLU A 64 -24.17 24.08 2.68
C GLU A 64 -22.83 24.08 3.44
N ASP A 65 -22.87 24.02 4.76
CA ASP A 65 -21.68 23.96 5.61
C ASP A 65 -20.87 22.69 5.37
N ARG A 66 -21.54 21.55 5.19
CA ARG A 66 -20.86 20.30 4.79
C ARG A 66 -20.15 20.44 3.45
N ARG A 67 -20.76 21.09 2.46
CA ARG A 67 -20.12 21.34 1.16
C ARG A 67 -18.90 22.25 1.30
N HIS A 68 -18.99 23.31 2.10
CA HIS A 68 -17.84 24.16 2.38
C HIS A 68 -16.70 23.39 3.06
N LEU A 69 -17.01 22.55 4.04
CA LEU A 69 -16.00 21.70 4.68
C LEU A 69 -15.38 20.71 3.70
N LEU A 70 -16.18 20.04 2.88
CA LEU A 70 -15.71 19.08 1.87
C LEU A 70 -14.85 19.76 0.80
N TYR A 71 -15.18 21.00 0.42
CA TYR A 71 -14.34 21.82 -0.45
C TYR A 71 -12.97 22.05 0.18
N LEU A 72 -12.93 22.49 1.45
CA LEU A 72 -11.65 22.72 2.14
C LEU A 72 -10.83 21.43 2.30
N ILE A 73 -11.49 20.28 2.54
CA ILE A 73 -10.83 18.96 2.56
C ILE A 73 -10.24 18.62 1.18
N ALA A 74 -10.99 18.85 0.09
CA ALA A 74 -10.49 18.60 -1.26
C ALA A 74 -9.23 19.42 -1.55
N ARG A 75 -9.18 20.68 -1.09
CA ARG A 75 -8.04 21.56 -1.30
C ARG A 75 -6.87 21.31 -0.33
N ASN A 76 -7.07 20.51 0.72
CA ASN A 76 -6.04 20.08 1.68
C ASN A 76 -5.45 18.70 1.31
N ASN A 77 -5.35 18.40 0.01
CA ASN A 77 -5.05 17.07 -0.53
C ASN A 77 -3.58 16.64 -0.36
N GLU A 78 -2.60 17.47 -0.70
CA GLU A 78 -1.18 17.10 -0.76
C GLU A 78 -0.60 16.82 0.63
N GLY A 79 -1.06 17.53 1.66
CA GLY A 79 -0.61 17.36 3.02
C GLY A 79 -1.38 16.30 3.83
N GLY A 80 -2.55 15.88 3.35
CA GLY A 80 -3.46 14.96 4.05
C GLY A 80 -3.63 15.32 5.52
N ARG A 81 -3.73 16.61 5.86
CA ARG A 81 -3.69 17.04 7.28
C ARG A 81 -5.07 16.90 7.90
N MET A 82 -6.12 17.24 7.17
CA MET A 82 -7.48 17.06 7.67
C MET A 82 -7.87 15.58 7.73
N LEU A 83 -7.71 14.83 6.65
CA LEU A 83 -8.00 13.40 6.58
C LEU A 83 -6.72 12.57 6.65
N ALA A 84 -6.71 11.49 7.42
CA ALA A 84 -5.54 10.63 7.60
C ALA A 84 -5.29 9.66 6.42
N HIS A 85 -5.45 10.16 5.19
CA HIS A 85 -5.43 9.38 3.94
C HIS A 85 -4.08 8.69 3.68
N PHE A 86 -2.97 9.35 4.02
CA PHE A 86 -1.61 8.78 3.85
C PHE A 86 -1.06 8.13 5.12
N SER A 87 -1.83 8.10 6.21
CA SER A 87 -1.37 7.55 7.49
C SER A 87 -1.64 6.05 7.57
N ASN A 88 -0.64 5.30 8.06
CA ASN A 88 -0.74 3.87 8.35
C ASN A 88 -1.44 3.55 9.69
N ASN A 89 -1.99 4.54 10.38
CA ASN A 89 -2.79 4.33 11.58
C ASN A 89 -4.27 4.07 11.24
N ASP A 90 -5.03 3.60 12.24
CA ASP A 90 -6.46 3.32 12.10
C ASP A 90 -7.34 4.58 12.17
N GLU A 91 -6.75 5.76 12.40
CA GLU A 91 -7.48 7.02 12.51
C GLU A 91 -7.95 7.51 11.13
N LEU A 92 -9.10 8.19 11.10
CA LEU A 92 -9.67 8.76 9.87
C LEU A 92 -9.26 10.23 9.66
N SER A 93 -8.68 10.89 10.67
CA SER A 93 -8.20 12.28 10.64
C SER A 93 -6.90 12.44 11.43
N ASN A 94 -6.02 13.36 11.00
CA ASN A 94 -4.83 13.72 11.77
C ASN A 94 -5.08 14.86 12.78
N LEU A 95 -6.29 15.45 12.79
CA LEU A 95 -6.64 16.60 13.63
C LEU A 95 -7.59 16.26 14.78
N GLY A 96 -7.90 14.98 14.97
CA GLY A 96 -8.75 14.49 16.04
C GLY A 96 -9.50 13.22 15.67
N LYS A 97 -10.35 12.75 16.58
CA LYS A 97 -11.17 11.56 16.35
C LYS A 97 -12.35 11.90 15.43
N LEU A 98 -12.26 11.54 14.17
CA LEU A 98 -13.39 11.49 13.24
C LEU A 98 -14.14 10.17 13.43
N SER A 99 -15.39 10.25 13.89
CA SER A 99 -16.23 9.06 14.10
C SER A 99 -16.53 8.35 12.77
N LYS A 100 -16.76 7.03 12.80
CA LYS A 100 -17.16 6.28 11.60
C LYS A 100 -18.50 6.82 11.08
N GLU A 101 -19.41 7.21 11.97
CA GLU A 101 -20.72 7.77 11.62
C GLU A 101 -20.60 9.12 10.89
N ASP A 102 -19.82 10.06 11.41
CA ASP A 102 -19.61 11.36 10.74
C ASP A 102 -18.84 11.18 9.42
N PHE A 103 -17.86 10.27 9.38
CA PHE A 103 -17.15 9.93 8.16
C PHE A 103 -18.11 9.43 7.08
N ILE A 104 -19.05 8.55 7.43
CA ILE A 104 -20.06 8.02 6.50
C ILE A 104 -21.00 9.13 6.00
N VAL A 105 -21.42 10.05 6.87
CA VAL A 105 -22.26 11.21 6.48
C VAL A 105 -21.53 12.11 5.48
N LEU A 106 -20.26 12.42 5.74
CA LEU A 106 -19.44 13.21 4.82
C LEU A 106 -19.18 12.46 3.50
N SER A 107 -18.89 11.16 3.58
CA SER A 107 -18.64 10.30 2.41
C SER A 107 -19.86 10.23 1.48
N ARG A 108 -21.06 10.03 2.04
CA ARG A 108 -22.31 10.04 1.28
C ARG A 108 -22.59 11.40 0.64
N THR A 109 -22.19 12.48 1.32
CA THR A 109 -22.38 13.82 0.78
C THR A 109 -21.46 14.04 -0.40
N VAL A 110 -20.17 13.72 -0.27
CA VAL A 110 -19.15 13.96 -1.31
C VAL A 110 -19.26 13.00 -2.51
N SER A 111 -19.73 11.76 -2.31
CA SER A 111 -19.98 10.80 -3.39
C SER A 111 -21.02 11.27 -4.40
N LYS A 112 -21.91 12.20 -4.00
CA LYS A 112 -22.97 12.78 -4.82
C LYS A 112 -22.60 14.12 -5.47
N LEU A 113 -21.40 14.63 -5.22
CA LEU A 113 -20.92 15.89 -5.80
C LEU A 113 -20.28 15.61 -7.15
N SER A 114 -20.80 16.20 -8.22
CA SER A 114 -20.27 16.01 -9.57
C SER A 114 -19.29 17.12 -9.98
N GLN A 115 -19.13 18.15 -9.15
CA GLN A 115 -18.31 19.30 -9.49
C GLN A 115 -16.81 18.95 -9.34
N PRO A 116 -15.94 19.35 -10.30
CA PRO A 116 -14.52 18.99 -10.29
C PRO A 116 -13.76 19.37 -9.02
N GLU A 117 -14.18 20.45 -8.34
CA GLU A 117 -13.55 20.92 -7.11
C GLU A 117 -13.62 19.97 -5.91
N TYR A 118 -14.45 18.93 -5.98
CA TYR A 118 -14.57 17.93 -4.91
C TYR A 118 -13.83 16.62 -5.20
N ARG A 119 -13.22 16.48 -6.38
CA ARG A 119 -12.56 15.23 -6.83
C ARG A 119 -11.55 14.70 -5.82
N ASP A 120 -10.71 15.58 -5.30
CA ASP A 120 -9.68 15.20 -4.32
C ASP A 120 -10.29 14.82 -2.97
N ALA A 121 -11.45 15.37 -2.59
CA ALA A 121 -12.14 14.85 -1.42
C ALA A 121 -12.70 13.45 -1.72
N GLN A 122 -13.30 13.23 -2.89
CA GLN A 122 -13.85 11.93 -3.26
C GLN A 122 -12.80 10.82 -3.21
N ASP A 123 -11.58 11.06 -3.73
CA ASP A 123 -10.51 10.08 -3.63
C ASP A 123 -10.03 9.81 -2.19
N GLN A 124 -9.92 10.87 -1.37
CA GLN A 124 -9.44 10.75 0.01
C GLN A 124 -10.41 9.91 0.83
N PHE A 125 -11.71 10.19 0.67
CA PHE A 125 -12.79 9.41 1.28
C PHE A 125 -12.84 7.98 0.73
N ALA A 126 -12.78 7.78 -0.59
CA ALA A 126 -12.81 6.44 -1.20
C ALA A 126 -11.69 5.53 -0.67
N ALA A 127 -10.49 6.07 -0.47
CA ALA A 127 -9.35 5.31 0.04
C ALA A 127 -9.42 5.04 1.55
N LEU A 128 -9.97 5.97 2.35
CA LEU A 128 -10.08 5.77 3.80
C LEU A 128 -11.04 4.65 4.19
N PHE A 129 -11.93 4.21 3.29
CA PHE A 129 -12.72 2.99 3.48
C PHE A 129 -11.87 1.73 3.65
N GLU A 130 -10.62 1.72 3.19
CA GLU A 130 -9.71 0.61 3.49
C GLU A 130 -9.45 0.43 4.99
N LYS A 131 -9.72 1.44 5.83
CA LYS A 131 -9.59 1.35 7.29
C LYS A 131 -10.82 0.78 7.99
N PHE A 132 -11.83 0.36 7.23
CA PHE A 132 -13.02 -0.28 7.77
C PHE A 132 -12.84 -1.80 7.82
N ASP A 133 -13.50 -2.43 8.79
CA ASP A 133 -13.34 -3.86 9.05
C ASP A 133 -14.33 -4.72 8.25
N SER A 134 -15.41 -4.12 7.74
CA SER A 134 -16.52 -4.84 7.11
C SER A 134 -17.31 -3.97 6.14
N LEU A 135 -17.82 -4.58 5.07
CA LEU A 135 -18.77 -3.97 4.16
C LEU A 135 -20.18 -3.95 4.77
N THR A 136 -20.72 -2.76 5.01
CA THR A 136 -22.16 -2.58 5.29
C THR A 136 -22.88 -2.16 4.00
N GLY A 137 -24.22 -2.26 3.96
CA GLY A 137 -25.00 -1.79 2.81
C GLY A 137 -24.76 -0.30 2.51
N GLU A 138 -24.63 0.52 3.54
CA GLU A 138 -24.34 1.95 3.42
C GLU A 138 -22.93 2.22 2.85
N ILE A 139 -21.92 1.48 3.32
CA ILE A 139 -20.55 1.58 2.79
C ILE A 139 -20.50 1.13 1.33
N GLN A 140 -21.20 0.03 1.01
CA GLN A 140 -21.30 -0.49 -0.36
C GLN A 140 -21.89 0.56 -1.30
N GLU A 141 -23.03 1.16 -0.94
CA GLU A 141 -23.67 2.20 -1.75
C GLU A 141 -22.71 3.37 -2.05
N ILE A 142 -22.05 3.88 -1.00
CA ILE A 142 -21.11 5.01 -1.13
C ILE A 142 -19.91 4.64 -2.01
N LEU A 143 -19.31 3.47 -1.81
CA LEU A 143 -18.17 3.02 -2.60
C LEU A 143 -18.53 2.78 -4.06
N LEU A 144 -19.73 2.25 -4.34
CA LEU A 144 -20.21 2.10 -5.71
C LEU A 144 -20.47 3.48 -6.35
N GLU A 145 -20.99 4.47 -5.63
CA GLU A 145 -21.09 5.85 -6.12
C GLU A 145 -19.71 6.41 -6.49
N PHE A 146 -18.69 6.21 -5.64
CA PHE A 146 -17.31 6.61 -5.97
C PHE A 146 -16.73 5.87 -7.17
N PHE A 147 -16.96 4.56 -7.28
CA PHE A 147 -16.51 3.76 -8.41
C PHE A 147 -17.14 4.24 -9.73
N MET A 148 -18.39 4.68 -9.70
CA MET A 148 -19.14 5.16 -10.86
C MET A 148 -18.92 6.66 -11.16
N SER A 149 -18.08 7.36 -10.40
CA SER A 149 -17.84 8.81 -10.57
C SER A 149 -17.25 9.19 -11.94
N GLY A 150 -16.62 8.23 -12.63
CA GLY A 150 -15.94 8.44 -13.91
C GLY A 150 -14.51 8.97 -13.77
N GLN A 151 -14.10 9.47 -12.60
CA GLN A 151 -12.72 9.86 -12.34
C GLN A 151 -11.88 8.61 -12.07
N GLU A 152 -10.79 8.42 -12.81
CA GLU A 152 -9.90 7.26 -12.67
C GLU A 152 -9.44 7.07 -11.23
N TYR A 153 -8.81 8.10 -10.65
CA TYR A 153 -8.16 7.97 -9.34
C TYR A 153 -9.15 7.57 -8.23
N THR A 154 -10.31 8.22 -8.15
CA THR A 154 -11.40 7.86 -7.23
C THR A 154 -11.96 6.47 -7.51
N SER A 155 -12.17 6.13 -8.78
CA SER A 155 -12.72 4.81 -9.16
C SER A 155 -11.76 3.69 -8.77
N ARG A 156 -10.47 3.91 -8.98
CA ARG A 156 -9.39 3.02 -8.60
C ARG A 156 -9.33 2.80 -7.09
N ARG A 157 -9.40 3.87 -6.30
CA ARG A 157 -9.46 3.80 -4.83
C ARG A 157 -10.70 3.05 -4.36
N ALA A 158 -11.86 3.35 -4.93
CA ALA A 158 -13.11 2.69 -4.59
C ALA A 158 -13.09 1.19 -4.90
N LEU A 159 -12.52 0.79 -6.05
CA LEU A 159 -12.36 -0.62 -6.42
C LEU A 159 -11.48 -1.37 -5.39
N CYS A 160 -10.35 -0.79 -4.99
CA CYS A 160 -9.49 -1.37 -3.95
C CYS A 160 -10.22 -1.52 -2.61
N SER A 161 -10.94 -0.49 -2.17
CA SER A 161 -11.73 -0.54 -0.94
C SER A 161 -12.85 -1.58 -0.99
N LEU A 162 -13.59 -1.68 -2.10
CA LEU A 162 -14.62 -2.70 -2.30
C LEU A 162 -14.03 -4.11 -2.21
N ALA A 163 -12.90 -4.33 -2.88
CA ALA A 163 -12.20 -5.61 -2.88
C ALA A 163 -11.71 -6.00 -1.48
N LYS A 164 -11.06 -5.08 -0.77
CA LYS A 164 -10.58 -5.29 0.61
C LYS A 164 -11.70 -5.63 1.59
N LEU A 165 -12.86 -5.00 1.41
CA LEU A 165 -14.05 -5.25 2.21
C LEU A 165 -14.86 -6.48 1.74
N ASN A 166 -14.30 -7.28 0.84
CA ASN A 166 -14.89 -8.51 0.29
C ASN A 166 -16.22 -8.30 -0.44
N TYR A 167 -16.33 -7.25 -1.25
CA TYR A 167 -17.50 -7.04 -2.09
C TYR A 167 -17.68 -8.22 -3.07
N PRO A 168 -18.83 -8.92 -3.08
CA PRO A 168 -18.99 -10.17 -3.84
C PRO A 168 -18.81 -10.04 -5.35
N GLU A 169 -19.15 -8.89 -5.94
CA GLU A 169 -19.07 -8.68 -7.40
C GLU A 169 -17.75 -8.00 -7.81
N THR A 170 -16.73 -8.01 -6.94
CA THR A 170 -15.42 -7.37 -7.24
C THR A 170 -14.83 -7.87 -8.55
N GLY A 171 -14.92 -9.18 -8.86
CA GLY A 171 -14.46 -9.72 -10.15
C GLY A 171 -15.16 -9.07 -11.34
N SER A 172 -16.49 -8.94 -11.29
CA SER A 172 -17.27 -8.26 -12.34
C SER A 172 -16.92 -6.77 -12.45
N LEU A 173 -16.66 -6.09 -11.33
CA LEU A 173 -16.19 -4.70 -11.35
C LEU A 173 -14.82 -4.57 -11.99
N VAL A 174 -13.88 -5.50 -11.74
CA VAL A 174 -12.57 -5.51 -12.40
C VAL A 174 -12.73 -5.65 -13.91
N GLU A 175 -13.57 -6.56 -14.39
CA GLU A 175 -13.82 -6.73 -15.82
C GLU A 175 -14.42 -5.47 -16.46
N ALA A 176 -15.42 -4.88 -15.80
CA ALA A 176 -16.05 -3.64 -16.24
C ALA A 176 -15.05 -2.48 -16.26
N TYR A 177 -14.27 -2.31 -15.18
CA TYR A 177 -13.30 -1.24 -15.06
C TYR A 177 -12.20 -1.36 -16.11
N TRP A 178 -11.68 -2.56 -16.35
CA TRP A 178 -10.65 -2.81 -17.35
C TRP A 178 -10.99 -2.22 -18.72
N THR A 179 -12.23 -2.41 -19.17
CA THR A 179 -12.72 -1.94 -20.47
C THR A 179 -13.20 -0.48 -20.48
N ARG A 180 -13.35 0.14 -19.31
CA ARG A 180 -13.83 1.52 -19.19
C ARG A 180 -12.75 2.49 -19.68
N PRO A 181 -13.06 3.41 -20.61
CA PRO A 181 -12.10 4.43 -21.02
C PRO A 181 -11.87 5.42 -19.86
N VAL A 182 -10.60 5.68 -19.56
CA VAL A 182 -10.17 6.67 -18.56
C VAL A 182 -8.99 7.49 -19.11
N ASP A 183 -8.63 8.54 -18.40
CA ASP A 183 -7.46 9.39 -18.68
C ASP A 183 -6.13 8.70 -18.35
N ASP A 184 -6.09 7.87 -17.30
CA ASP A 184 -4.91 7.12 -16.88
C ASP A 184 -5.09 5.60 -17.01
N GLU A 185 -4.87 5.10 -18.23
CA GLU A 185 -5.00 3.67 -18.56
C GLU A 185 -3.98 2.80 -17.82
N GLU A 186 -2.80 3.33 -17.50
CA GLU A 186 -1.71 2.59 -16.88
C GLU A 186 -2.04 2.25 -15.42
N HIS A 187 -2.39 3.26 -14.62
CA HIS A 187 -2.72 3.06 -13.21
C HIS A 187 -4.04 2.30 -13.02
N LYS A 188 -5.01 2.47 -13.93
CA LYS A 188 -6.22 1.66 -13.98
C LYS A 188 -5.87 0.17 -14.08
N LYS A 189 -5.07 -0.21 -15.08
CA LYS A 189 -4.66 -1.60 -15.31
C LYS A 189 -3.89 -2.15 -14.11
N MET A 190 -2.96 -1.37 -13.55
CA MET A 190 -2.22 -1.75 -12.34
C MET A 190 -3.14 -2.07 -11.17
N ALA A 191 -4.19 -1.27 -10.94
CA ALA A 191 -5.13 -1.53 -9.85
C ALA A 191 -6.01 -2.75 -10.09
N CYS A 192 -6.46 -2.99 -11.33
CA CYS A 192 -7.16 -4.23 -11.67
C CYS A 192 -6.28 -5.44 -11.35
N LEU A 193 -5.02 -5.43 -11.78
CA LEU A 193 -4.08 -6.52 -11.50
C LEU A 193 -3.82 -6.71 -10.00
N PHE A 194 -3.64 -5.60 -9.27
CA PHE A 194 -3.47 -5.62 -7.82
C PHE A 194 -4.69 -6.23 -7.12
N VAL A 195 -5.90 -5.82 -7.50
CA VAL A 195 -7.14 -6.34 -6.90
C VAL A 195 -7.30 -7.84 -7.15
N ILE A 196 -6.97 -8.31 -8.36
CA ILE A 196 -7.01 -9.74 -8.67
C ILE A 196 -5.99 -10.51 -7.82
N ASP A 197 -4.74 -10.04 -7.75
CA ASP A 197 -3.65 -10.73 -7.02
C ASP A 197 -3.82 -10.73 -5.49
N GLU A 198 -4.31 -9.62 -4.93
CA GLU A 198 -4.34 -9.42 -3.49
C GLU A 198 -5.66 -9.87 -2.86
N TYR A 199 -6.79 -9.61 -3.52
CA TYR A 199 -8.11 -9.78 -2.90
C TYR A 199 -8.96 -10.91 -3.51
N LEU A 200 -8.83 -11.17 -4.81
CA LEU A 200 -9.60 -12.24 -5.46
C LEU A 200 -8.92 -13.62 -5.35
N ASP A 201 -7.58 -13.66 -5.23
CA ASP A 201 -6.76 -14.90 -5.34
C ASP A 201 -7.11 -15.71 -6.61
N ASP A 202 -7.56 -15.03 -7.69
CA ASP A 202 -7.95 -15.64 -8.96
C ASP A 202 -6.75 -15.66 -9.93
N PHE A 203 -6.03 -16.77 -9.90
CA PHE A 203 -4.81 -16.96 -10.70
C PHE A 203 -5.10 -16.92 -12.22
N ASP A 204 -6.19 -17.54 -12.66
CA ASP A 204 -6.50 -17.65 -14.09
C ASP A 204 -6.88 -16.29 -14.67
N MET A 205 -7.68 -15.51 -13.93
CA MET A 205 -8.00 -14.12 -14.27
C MET A 205 -6.73 -13.27 -14.32
N LEU A 206 -5.83 -13.43 -13.34
CA LEU A 206 -4.59 -12.67 -13.30
C LEU A 206 -3.67 -12.96 -14.50
N GLN A 207 -3.51 -14.23 -14.87
CA GLN A 207 -2.72 -14.60 -16.06
C GLN A 207 -3.34 -14.04 -17.35
N LYS A 208 -4.67 -14.11 -17.47
CA LYS A 208 -5.41 -13.52 -18.60
C LYS A 208 -5.08 -12.04 -18.75
N TYR A 209 -5.19 -11.26 -17.67
CA TYR A 209 -4.98 -9.81 -17.73
C TYR A 209 -3.50 -9.41 -17.88
N ILE A 210 -2.56 -10.14 -17.27
CA ILE A 210 -1.12 -9.96 -17.54
C ILE A 210 -0.83 -10.19 -19.02
N ALA A 211 -1.41 -11.22 -19.64
CA ALA A 211 -1.19 -11.52 -21.05
C ALA A 211 -1.73 -10.43 -21.98
N LEU A 212 -2.81 -9.74 -21.59
CA LEU A 212 -3.36 -8.60 -22.34
C LEU A 212 -2.45 -7.36 -22.31
N CYS A 213 -1.55 -7.26 -21.33
CA CYS A 213 -0.63 -6.14 -21.18
C CYS A 213 0.74 -6.33 -21.87
N LYS A 214 0.92 -7.40 -22.65
CA LYS A 214 2.23 -7.71 -23.28
C LYS A 214 2.72 -6.62 -24.23
N GLU A 215 1.79 -5.94 -24.91
CA GLU A 215 2.09 -4.90 -25.90
C GLU A 215 1.93 -3.48 -25.32
N ASP A 216 1.62 -3.33 -24.03
CA ASP A 216 1.55 -2.03 -23.38
C ASP A 216 2.97 -1.46 -23.16
N ASP A 217 3.15 -0.17 -23.43
CA ASP A 217 4.43 0.54 -23.32
C ASP A 217 4.59 1.35 -22.02
N GLY A 218 3.61 1.24 -21.11
CA GLY A 218 3.62 1.89 -19.80
C GLY A 218 4.75 1.37 -18.89
N PRO A 219 5.71 2.23 -18.45
CA PRO A 219 6.84 1.80 -17.64
C PRO A 219 6.46 1.34 -16.23
N TYR A 220 5.46 1.95 -15.60
CA TYR A 220 4.96 1.57 -14.27
C TYR A 220 4.18 0.25 -14.33
N LEU A 221 3.35 0.06 -15.36
CA LEU A 221 2.62 -1.18 -15.59
C LEU A 221 3.58 -2.34 -15.86
N HIS A 222 4.63 -2.12 -16.66
CA HIS A 222 5.66 -3.13 -16.89
C HIS A 222 6.36 -3.56 -15.59
N ASN A 223 6.74 -2.60 -14.75
CA ASN A 223 7.33 -2.88 -13.44
C ASN A 223 6.35 -3.64 -12.54
N CYS A 224 5.08 -3.23 -12.50
CA CYS A 224 4.02 -3.90 -11.75
C CYS A 224 3.86 -5.37 -12.18
N ILE A 225 3.79 -5.64 -13.48
CA ILE A 225 3.68 -7.00 -14.02
C ILE A 225 4.89 -7.85 -13.64
N ASN A 226 6.11 -7.31 -13.75
CA ASN A 226 7.31 -8.02 -13.35
C ASN A 226 7.31 -8.37 -11.85
N GLU A 227 6.86 -7.45 -11.00
CA GLU A 227 6.71 -7.71 -9.57
C GLU A 227 5.65 -8.80 -9.31
N LEU A 228 4.50 -8.75 -9.99
CA LEU A 228 3.44 -9.76 -9.86
C LEU A 228 3.90 -11.15 -10.29
N ILE A 229 4.58 -11.27 -11.44
CA ILE A 229 5.13 -12.55 -11.93
C ILE A 229 6.14 -13.11 -10.91
N ASN A 230 7.01 -12.26 -10.37
CA ASN A 230 7.96 -12.65 -9.34
C ASN A 230 7.26 -13.09 -8.05
N ASN A 231 6.23 -12.39 -7.61
CA ASN A 231 5.46 -12.71 -6.42
C ASN A 231 4.70 -14.02 -6.57
N GLN A 232 4.11 -14.30 -7.73
CA GLN A 232 3.43 -15.57 -8.00
C GLN A 232 4.36 -16.78 -7.95
N ARG A 233 5.62 -16.63 -8.38
CA ARG A 233 6.63 -17.68 -8.23
C ARG A 233 6.98 -17.92 -6.75
N ARG A 234 6.90 -16.88 -5.91
CA ARG A 234 7.26 -16.92 -4.49
C ARG A 234 6.12 -17.38 -3.57
N LYS A 235 4.88 -16.91 -3.77
CA LYS A 235 3.72 -17.13 -2.87
C LYS A 235 3.45 -18.61 -2.56
N PRO A 236 3.37 -19.55 -3.54
CA PRO A 236 3.13 -20.97 -3.27
C PRO A 236 4.26 -21.60 -2.44
N ARG A 237 5.51 -21.25 -2.76
CA ARG A 237 6.71 -21.72 -2.06
C ARG A 237 6.74 -21.22 -0.61
N LEU A 238 6.43 -19.94 -0.41
CA LEU A 238 6.22 -19.31 0.91
C LEU A 238 5.15 -20.02 1.74
N ARG A 239 3.98 -20.27 1.16
CA ARG A 239 2.88 -20.99 1.83
C ARG A 239 3.32 -22.40 2.26
N ALA A 240 3.99 -23.14 1.36
CA ALA A 240 4.51 -24.47 1.64
C ALA A 240 5.58 -24.47 2.75
N ILE A 241 6.47 -23.47 2.78
CA ILE A 241 7.50 -23.36 3.83
C ILE A 241 6.87 -23.03 5.19
N LYS A 242 5.97 -22.06 5.25
CA LYS A 242 5.26 -21.73 6.50
C LYS A 242 4.52 -22.95 7.05
N LYS A 243 3.87 -23.72 6.17
CA LYS A 243 3.21 -24.98 6.53
C LYS A 243 4.22 -25.99 7.07
N HIS A 244 5.34 -26.21 6.39
CA HIS A 244 6.38 -27.14 6.83
C HIS A 244 6.98 -26.76 8.20
N ILE A 245 7.28 -25.47 8.42
CA ILE A 245 7.77 -24.95 9.70
C ILE A 245 6.77 -25.25 10.83
N SER A 246 5.49 -24.98 10.58
CA SER A 246 4.40 -25.25 11.54
C SER A 246 4.26 -26.74 11.84
N GLU A 247 4.18 -27.59 10.82
CA GLU A 247 4.01 -29.04 10.97
C GLU A 247 5.20 -29.73 11.68
N LYS A 248 6.40 -29.19 11.50
CA LYS A 248 7.63 -29.70 12.11
C LYS A 248 7.98 -29.01 13.44
N ASN A 249 7.18 -28.04 13.90
CA ASN A 249 7.45 -27.23 15.09
C ASN A 249 8.85 -26.60 15.09
N LEU A 250 9.32 -26.16 13.91
CA LEU A 250 10.66 -25.61 13.76
C LEU A 250 10.74 -24.23 14.40
N SER A 251 11.75 -24.03 15.25
CA SER A 251 12.01 -22.72 15.88
C SER A 251 13.19 -22.03 15.20
N ARG A 252 12.99 -20.79 14.74
CA ARG A 252 14.00 -20.07 13.97
C ARG A 252 15.16 -19.66 14.87
N ILE A 253 16.38 -20.08 14.51
CA ILE A 253 17.62 -19.74 15.21
C ILE A 253 18.16 -18.39 14.75
N GLN A 254 18.14 -18.17 13.44
CA GLN A 254 18.79 -17.03 12.80
C GLN A 254 17.76 -16.08 12.21
N ASN A 255 17.81 -14.79 12.59
CA ASN A 255 16.97 -13.76 12.01
C ASN A 255 17.49 -13.28 10.64
N ASN A 256 16.68 -12.52 9.90
CA ASN A 256 17.04 -12.05 8.56
C ASN A 256 18.32 -11.21 8.53
N GLN A 257 18.57 -10.41 9.58
CA GLN A 257 19.74 -9.53 9.64
C GLN A 257 21.03 -10.34 9.82
N LYS A 258 21.02 -11.37 10.67
CA LYS A 258 22.17 -12.28 10.84
C LYS A 258 22.46 -13.03 9.54
N TRP A 259 21.44 -13.53 8.86
CA TRP A 259 21.61 -14.16 7.54
C TRP A 259 22.23 -13.21 6.52
N TYR A 260 21.74 -11.97 6.45
CA TYR A 260 22.30 -10.96 5.56
C TYR A 260 23.81 -10.80 5.77
N PHE A 261 24.24 -10.67 7.03
CA PHE A 261 25.65 -10.49 7.33
C PHE A 261 26.49 -11.75 7.08
N VAL A 262 25.97 -12.94 7.34
CA VAL A 262 26.62 -14.20 6.96
C VAL A 262 26.89 -14.21 5.45
N PHE A 263 25.86 -14.02 4.63
CA PHE A 263 26.02 -14.03 3.17
C PHE A 263 26.87 -12.87 2.65
N TYR A 264 26.80 -11.70 3.29
CA TYR A 264 27.70 -10.58 2.98
C TYR A 264 29.17 -11.00 3.16
N LYS A 265 29.51 -11.67 4.28
CA LYS A 265 30.87 -12.14 4.55
C LYS A 265 31.31 -13.27 3.63
N LEU A 266 30.42 -14.21 3.32
CA LEU A 266 30.73 -15.27 2.36
C LEU A 266 31.02 -14.68 0.97
N ARG A 267 30.28 -13.65 0.56
CA ARG A 267 30.54 -12.91 -0.68
C ARG A 267 31.89 -12.18 -0.64
N ASP A 268 32.10 -11.38 0.40
CA ASP A 268 33.29 -10.54 0.57
C ASP A 268 34.57 -11.37 0.59
N TRP A 269 34.54 -12.50 1.29
CA TRP A 269 35.66 -13.42 1.40
C TRP A 269 35.70 -14.48 0.31
N LYS A 270 34.75 -14.44 -0.65
CA LYS A 270 34.61 -15.39 -1.76
C LYS A 270 34.62 -16.84 -1.28
N ILE A 271 33.96 -17.11 -0.16
CA ILE A 271 33.84 -18.45 0.42
C ILE A 271 32.67 -19.17 -0.27
N PRO A 272 32.92 -20.31 -0.95
CA PRO A 272 31.84 -21.13 -1.47
C PRO A 272 31.07 -21.77 -0.33
N PHE A 273 29.78 -22.01 -0.56
CA PHE A 273 28.92 -22.65 0.42
C PHE A 273 28.02 -23.69 -0.24
N GLU A 274 27.56 -24.60 0.59
CA GLU A 274 26.46 -25.50 0.29
C GLU A 274 25.25 -25.11 1.12
N MET A 275 24.06 -25.14 0.52
CA MET A 275 22.83 -24.70 1.16
C MET A 275 21.76 -25.77 0.97
N LYS A 276 21.17 -26.19 2.08
CA LYS A 276 19.95 -27.00 2.06
C LYS A 276 18.76 -26.10 2.38
N THR A 277 17.67 -26.27 1.64
CA THR A 277 16.40 -25.56 1.89
C THR A 277 15.34 -26.52 2.42
N LEU A 278 14.39 -26.01 3.20
CA LEU A 278 13.38 -26.82 3.90
C LEU A 278 12.53 -27.71 2.99
N LEU A 279 12.26 -27.26 1.75
CA LEU A 279 11.42 -28.00 0.80
C LEU A 279 12.21 -28.80 -0.22
N SER A 280 13.54 -28.66 -0.26
CA SER A 280 14.39 -29.35 -1.23
C SER A 280 15.18 -30.46 -0.55
N GLN A 281 15.20 -31.65 -1.16
CA GLN A 281 16.15 -32.68 -0.76
C GLN A 281 17.54 -32.46 -1.36
N GLU A 282 17.64 -31.63 -2.39
CA GLU A 282 18.91 -31.29 -3.02
C GLU A 282 19.68 -30.25 -2.21
N ILE A 283 20.98 -30.47 -2.08
CA ILE A 283 21.95 -29.52 -1.55
C ILE A 283 22.44 -28.67 -2.73
N LYS A 284 22.30 -27.35 -2.61
CA LYS A 284 22.74 -26.40 -3.62
C LYS A 284 24.15 -25.90 -3.28
N THR A 285 25.09 -26.11 -4.18
CA THR A 285 26.42 -25.49 -4.10
C THR A 285 26.36 -24.11 -4.74
N GLY A 286 26.90 -23.07 -4.11
CA GLY A 286 26.79 -21.72 -4.66
C GLY A 286 27.84 -20.73 -4.16
N SER A 287 27.79 -19.56 -4.79
CA SER A 287 28.44 -18.33 -4.36
C SER A 287 27.41 -17.20 -4.39
N VAL A 288 27.62 -16.15 -3.61
CA VAL A 288 26.64 -15.05 -3.53
C VAL A 288 26.84 -14.10 -4.72
N ALA A 289 25.98 -14.20 -5.74
CA ALA A 289 26.01 -13.30 -6.91
C ALA A 289 25.44 -11.92 -6.60
N LYS A 290 24.21 -11.88 -6.05
CA LYS A 290 23.55 -10.65 -5.58
C LYS A 290 22.95 -10.87 -4.19
N LEU A 291 23.05 -9.85 -3.34
CA LEU A 291 22.44 -9.81 -2.03
C LEU A 291 21.52 -8.59 -1.97
N GLU A 292 20.22 -8.81 -1.91
CA GLU A 292 19.25 -7.72 -1.82
C GLU A 292 18.91 -7.41 -0.36
N ASN A 293 18.62 -6.14 -0.07
CA ASN A 293 18.27 -5.67 1.28
C ASN A 293 16.99 -6.31 1.86
N LYS A 294 16.26 -7.13 1.07
CA LYS A 294 14.97 -7.74 1.41
C LYS A 294 15.04 -9.25 1.76
N SER A 295 16.20 -9.78 2.16
CA SER A 295 16.37 -11.18 2.63
C SER A 295 16.46 -12.26 1.55
N VAL A 296 16.95 -11.90 0.36
CA VAL A 296 16.94 -12.77 -0.82
C VAL A 296 18.33 -12.95 -1.43
N LEU A 297 18.65 -14.20 -1.81
CA LEU A 297 19.84 -14.59 -2.57
C LEU A 297 19.46 -14.96 -3.99
N THR A 298 20.26 -14.55 -4.97
CA THR A 298 20.19 -15.09 -6.34
C THR A 298 21.41 -15.94 -6.64
N ASP A 299 21.19 -17.10 -7.28
CA ASP A 299 22.25 -18.02 -7.72
C ASP A 299 22.79 -17.71 -9.13
N GLY A 300 22.42 -16.58 -9.71
CA GLY A 300 22.83 -16.16 -11.05
C GLY A 300 21.97 -16.72 -12.20
N GLN A 301 21.02 -17.63 -11.92
CA GLN A 301 19.99 -18.09 -12.86
C GLN A 301 18.60 -17.51 -12.55
N GLU A 302 18.57 -16.37 -11.85
CA GLU A 302 17.35 -15.71 -11.36
C GLU A 302 16.48 -16.54 -10.40
N TYR A 303 16.99 -17.67 -9.87
CA TYR A 303 16.33 -18.36 -8.78
C TYR A 303 16.63 -17.65 -7.46
N PHE A 304 15.56 -17.17 -6.84
CA PHE A 304 15.61 -16.51 -5.55
C PHE A 304 15.45 -17.53 -4.42
N THR A 305 16.34 -17.50 -3.44
CA THR A 305 16.15 -18.20 -2.16
C THR A 305 16.01 -17.17 -1.06
N GLU A 306 14.87 -17.14 -0.39
CA GLU A 306 14.67 -16.29 0.77
C GLU A 306 15.30 -16.91 2.02
N PHE A 307 15.75 -16.10 2.97
CA PHE A 307 16.47 -16.63 4.14
C PHE A 307 15.63 -17.56 5.03
N TYR A 308 14.30 -17.45 5.02
CA TYR A 308 13.44 -18.36 5.77
C TYR A 308 13.37 -19.76 5.11
N GLU A 309 13.79 -19.91 3.86
CA GLU A 309 13.77 -21.22 3.20
C GLU A 309 14.97 -22.08 3.59
N ILE A 310 16.04 -21.45 4.09
CA ILE A 310 17.29 -22.12 4.42
C ILE A 310 17.03 -23.04 5.61
N GLU A 311 17.38 -24.31 5.49
CA GLU A 311 17.40 -25.24 6.62
C GLU A 311 18.76 -25.13 7.33
N PHE A 312 19.83 -25.19 6.56
CA PHE A 312 21.19 -24.93 7.03
C PHE A 312 22.11 -24.54 5.87
N LEU A 313 23.23 -23.92 6.25
CA LEU A 313 24.36 -23.67 5.38
C LEU A 313 25.55 -24.53 5.82
N THR A 314 26.27 -25.12 4.88
CA THR A 314 27.57 -25.77 5.11
C THR A 314 28.65 -24.99 4.38
N VAL A 315 29.77 -24.75 5.07
CA VAL A 315 30.89 -23.99 4.54
C VAL A 315 32.20 -24.62 5.00
N HIS A 316 33.24 -24.54 4.15
CA HIS A 316 34.56 -25.00 4.56
C HIS A 316 35.04 -24.18 5.76
N LYS A 317 35.54 -24.90 6.77
CA LYS A 317 36.00 -24.30 8.02
C LYS A 317 37.22 -23.43 7.77
N THR A 318 37.19 -22.20 8.26
CA THR A 318 38.35 -21.30 8.30
C THR A 318 38.39 -20.59 9.64
N ALA A 319 39.60 -20.29 10.14
CA ALA A 319 39.75 -19.55 11.40
C ALA A 319 39.06 -18.17 11.34
N GLN A 320 39.11 -17.52 10.17
CA GLN A 320 38.46 -16.23 9.92
C GLN A 320 36.94 -16.31 10.07
N LEU A 321 36.30 -17.32 9.46
CA LEU A 321 34.85 -17.49 9.52
C LEU A 321 34.38 -17.91 10.91
N THR A 322 35.06 -18.86 11.53
CA THR A 322 34.74 -19.35 12.89
C THR A 322 34.74 -18.18 13.88
N GLY A 323 35.82 -17.40 13.93
CA GLY A 323 35.90 -16.25 14.82
C GLY A 323 34.88 -15.16 14.52
N TYR A 324 34.41 -15.03 13.27
CA TYR A 324 33.34 -14.08 12.93
C TYR A 324 31.98 -14.54 13.46
N LEU A 325 31.63 -15.82 13.29
CA LEU A 325 30.37 -16.38 13.75
C LEU A 325 30.27 -16.28 15.28
N GLU A 326 31.35 -16.60 16.00
CA GLU A 326 31.43 -16.46 17.47
C GLU A 326 31.21 -15.01 17.92
N ARG A 327 31.96 -14.05 17.36
CA ARG A 327 31.83 -12.62 17.71
C ARG A 327 30.45 -12.05 17.38
N SER A 328 29.78 -12.61 16.38
CA SER A 328 28.46 -12.15 15.93
C SER A 328 27.31 -12.91 16.61
N ASN A 329 27.62 -13.79 17.57
CA ASN A 329 26.66 -14.64 18.28
C ASN A 329 25.74 -15.39 17.30
N ILE A 330 26.33 -15.99 16.27
CA ILE A 330 25.67 -16.85 15.28
C ILE A 330 25.92 -18.29 15.71
N GLU A 331 24.86 -19.09 15.80
CA GLU A 331 24.94 -20.49 16.16
C GLU A 331 25.46 -21.30 14.97
N PHE A 332 26.42 -22.19 15.24
CA PHE A 332 26.96 -23.11 14.26
C PHE A 332 27.39 -24.41 14.93
N ILE A 333 27.52 -25.46 14.12
CA ILE A 333 28.03 -26.77 14.51
C ILE A 333 29.34 -26.96 13.74
N GLU A 334 30.40 -27.30 14.46
CA GLU A 334 31.73 -27.46 13.90
C GLU A 334 32.04 -28.94 13.69
N ALA A 335 32.57 -29.26 12.51
CA ALA A 335 33.15 -30.55 12.16
C ALA A 335 34.65 -30.39 11.83
N GLU A 336 35.32 -31.47 11.46
CA GLU A 336 36.77 -31.48 11.21
C GLU A 336 37.19 -30.43 10.16
N ASN A 337 36.49 -30.40 9.01
CA ASN A 337 36.80 -29.50 7.88
C ASN A 337 35.65 -28.54 7.51
N GLU A 338 34.54 -28.57 8.24
CA GLU A 338 33.32 -27.86 7.85
C GLU A 338 32.65 -27.18 9.05
N ILE A 339 31.90 -26.13 8.74
CA ILE A 339 30.99 -25.46 9.67
C ILE A 339 29.58 -25.55 9.10
N LYS A 340 28.64 -25.96 9.94
CA LYS A 340 27.21 -25.99 9.62
C LYS A 340 26.48 -24.91 10.40
N ILE A 341 25.84 -23.97 9.71
CA ILE A 341 25.05 -22.88 10.30
C ILE A 341 23.56 -23.24 10.14
N PRO A 342 22.88 -23.73 11.18
CA PRO A 342 21.46 -24.07 11.10
C PRO A 342 20.58 -22.81 11.13
N ALA A 343 19.48 -22.83 10.37
CA ALA A 343 18.46 -21.79 10.40
C ALA A 343 17.36 -22.06 11.43
N TYR A 344 17.12 -23.33 11.73
CA TYR A 344 16.05 -23.82 12.60
C TYR A 344 16.58 -24.88 13.58
N ARG A 345 15.98 -24.97 14.76
CA ARG A 345 16.14 -26.09 15.70
C ARG A 345 15.00 -27.08 15.54
#